data_AF-A0A363D5R9-F1
#
_entry.id   AF-A0A363D5R9-F1
#
_cell.length_a   1.000
_cell.length_b   1.000
_cell.length_c   1.000
_cell.angle_alpha   90.00
_cell.angle_beta   90.00
_cell.angle_gamma   90.00
#
_symmetry.space_group_name_H-M   'P 1'
#
loop_
_entity.id
_entity.type
_entity.pdbx_description
1 polymer ?
#
loop_
_entity_poly.entity_id
_entity_poly.type
_entity_poly.pdbx_seq_one_letter_code
_entity_poly.pdbx_strand_id
1 'polypeptide(L)'
;MKKTIYIGITGNRDISNKQSTFIKKNIEDFLKKSLENKNLEEIIILTPLADGVDRIIADVVLDSFSDMKILVPLPFGEEIYKNTFGKGLKINNISQVDSIKEYENLLEKIKKHNKCDDVYINLKFDKENYLNQNIEEQRKIRNEQYALLGEYLIEKSDILIAVYDKNREIKKGSTLEIVNKFDNKKLSNQKLHKIII
;
A
#
# COMPACT_ATOMS: atom_id res chain seq x y z
N MET A 1 -8.05 -23.67 13.82
CA MET A 1 -8.12 -22.77 12.64
C MET A 1 -6.73 -22.23 12.37
N LYS A 2 -6.31 -22.15 11.10
CA LYS A 2 -5.04 -21.52 10.72
C LYS A 2 -5.13 -20.04 11.12
N LYS A 3 -4.19 -19.53 11.91
CA LYS A 3 -4.20 -18.11 12.29
C LYS A 3 -3.73 -17.29 11.09
N THR A 4 -4.50 -16.28 10.71
CA THR A 4 -4.15 -15.37 9.61
C THR A 4 -3.44 -14.13 10.18
N ILE A 5 -2.38 -13.69 9.52
CA ILE A 5 -1.67 -12.45 9.82
C ILE A 5 -1.84 -11.50 8.64
N TYR A 6 -2.29 -10.30 8.94
CA TYR A 6 -2.40 -9.22 7.97
C TYR A 6 -1.22 -8.27 8.13
N ILE A 7 -0.53 -8.02 7.01
CA ILE A 7 0.58 -7.05 6.92
C ILE A 7 0.16 -5.91 6.00
N GLY A 8 -0.15 -4.75 6.57
CA GLY A 8 -0.55 -3.56 5.83
C GLY A 8 0.63 -2.73 5.38
N ILE A 9 0.52 -2.14 4.19
CA ILE A 9 1.58 -1.36 3.58
C ILE A 9 1.14 0.09 3.42
N THR A 10 2.00 1.02 3.81
CA THR A 10 1.89 2.43 3.43
C THR A 10 3.26 3.01 3.12
N GLY A 11 3.35 3.84 2.09
CA GLY A 11 4.62 4.50 1.82
C GLY A 11 4.59 5.63 0.80
N ASN A 12 5.75 6.26 0.69
CA ASN A 12 5.98 7.32 -0.27
C ASN A 12 5.90 6.79 -1.71
N ARG A 13 5.32 7.61 -2.60
CA ARG A 13 5.23 7.29 -4.03
C ARG A 13 6.48 7.57 -4.83
N ASP A 14 7.19 8.64 -4.46
CA ASP A 14 8.33 9.15 -5.19
C ASP A 14 9.63 8.58 -4.61
N ILE A 15 10.16 7.53 -5.25
CA ILE A 15 11.22 6.67 -4.73
C ILE A 15 12.35 6.56 -5.75
N SER A 16 13.55 7.04 -5.44
CA SER A 16 14.71 6.89 -6.33
C SER A 16 15.16 5.42 -6.47
N ASN A 17 15.93 5.10 -7.52
CA ASN A 17 16.50 3.75 -7.69
C ASN A 17 17.31 3.28 -6.47
N LYS A 18 18.11 4.18 -5.87
CA LYS A 18 18.89 3.86 -4.66
C LYS A 18 17.99 3.54 -3.46
N GLN A 19 16.93 4.34 -3.28
CA GLN A 19 15.93 4.08 -2.24
C GLN A 19 15.19 2.77 -2.52
N SER A 20 14.82 2.49 -3.78
CA SER A 20 14.16 1.24 -4.17
C SER A 20 14.98 0.01 -3.77
N THR A 21 16.27 -0.03 -4.09
CA THR A 21 17.17 -1.12 -3.68
C THR A 21 17.25 -1.27 -2.16
N PHE A 22 17.37 -0.15 -1.44
CA PHE A 22 17.40 -0.14 0.03
C PHE A 22 16.08 -0.66 0.63
N ILE A 23 14.95 -0.20 0.12
CA ILE A 23 13.60 -0.57 0.56
C ILE A 23 13.40 -2.07 0.34
N LYS A 24 13.66 -2.59 -0.87
CA LYS A 24 13.55 -4.03 -1.20
C LYS A 24 14.31 -4.89 -0.20
N LYS A 25 15.58 -4.55 0.05
CA LYS A 25 16.43 -5.31 0.98
C LYS A 25 15.88 -5.31 2.41
N ASN A 26 15.43 -4.15 2.92
CA ASN A 26 14.88 -4.06 4.27
C ASN A 26 13.56 -4.84 4.41
N ILE A 27 12.68 -4.78 3.41
CA ILE A 27 11.42 -5.55 3.40
C ILE A 27 11.71 -7.05 3.39
N GLU A 28 12.60 -7.51 2.50
CA GLU A 28 12.96 -8.93 2.44
C GLU A 28 13.52 -9.43 3.77
N ASP A 29 14.45 -8.68 4.37
CA ASP A 29 15.06 -9.06 5.65
C ASP A 29 14.02 -9.04 6.79
N PHE A 30 13.13 -8.06 6.81
CA PHE A 30 12.04 -7.97 7.78
C PHE A 30 11.06 -9.14 7.64
N LEU A 31 10.61 -9.42 6.41
CA LEU A 31 9.68 -10.52 6.14
C LEU A 31 10.34 -11.84 6.50
N LYS A 32 11.56 -12.16 6.04
CA LYS A 32 12.28 -13.39 6.40
C LYS A 32 12.33 -13.60 7.91
N LYS A 33 12.80 -12.61 8.67
CA LYS A 33 12.87 -12.66 10.15
C LYS A 33 11.51 -12.83 10.81
N SER A 34 10.49 -12.14 10.30
CA SER A 34 9.14 -12.20 10.86
C SER A 34 8.49 -13.58 10.71
N LEU A 35 9.04 -14.43 9.84
CA LEU A 35 8.47 -15.72 9.41
C LEU A 35 9.23 -16.94 9.91
N GLU A 36 10.46 -16.76 10.42
CA GLU A 36 11.35 -17.85 10.86
C GLU A 36 10.69 -18.87 11.81
N ASN A 37 9.55 -18.52 12.45
CA ASN A 37 8.82 -19.39 13.37
C ASN A 37 7.29 -19.51 13.08
N LYS A 38 6.83 -19.15 11.87
CA LYS A 38 5.38 -19.00 11.56
C LYS A 38 4.82 -20.08 10.62
N ASN A 39 5.31 -21.32 10.71
CA ASN A 39 4.96 -22.43 9.81
C ASN A 39 3.46 -22.79 9.73
N LEU A 40 2.61 -22.30 10.64
CA LEU A 40 1.17 -22.59 10.67
C LEU A 40 0.29 -21.36 10.41
N GLU A 41 0.85 -20.20 10.07
CA GLU A 41 0.05 -18.98 9.86
C GLU A 41 -0.13 -18.68 8.36
N GLU A 42 -1.32 -18.20 7.96
CA GLU A 42 -1.52 -17.66 6.61
C GLU A 42 -1.16 -16.17 6.65
N ILE A 43 -0.42 -15.68 5.67
CA ILE A 43 0.01 -14.29 5.64
C ILE A 43 -0.60 -13.60 4.44
N ILE A 44 -1.26 -12.47 4.71
CA ILE A 44 -1.93 -11.65 3.73
C ILE A 44 -1.31 -10.26 3.76
N ILE A 45 -0.74 -9.86 2.63
CA ILE A 45 -0.22 -8.51 2.41
C ILE A 45 -1.36 -7.63 1.91
N LEU A 46 -1.58 -6.50 2.57
CA LEU A 46 -2.56 -5.49 2.16
C LEU A 46 -1.79 -4.31 1.54
N THR A 47 -1.72 -4.27 0.21
CA THR A 47 -1.02 -3.20 -0.52
C THR A 47 -1.95 -2.57 -1.58
N PRO A 48 -2.27 -1.27 -1.46
CA PRO A 48 -3.04 -0.52 -2.44
C PRO A 48 -2.43 -0.40 -3.85
N LEU A 49 -1.20 -0.89 -4.08
CA LEU A 49 -0.47 -0.79 -5.36
C LEU A 49 -0.33 0.63 -5.93
N ALA A 50 -0.34 1.65 -5.07
CA ALA A 50 0.03 3.01 -5.47
C ALA A 50 1.45 3.04 -6.09
N ASP A 51 1.78 4.07 -6.87
CA ASP A 51 3.17 4.29 -7.31
C ASP A 51 4.15 4.17 -6.13
N GLY A 52 5.36 3.64 -6.36
CA GLY A 52 6.41 3.60 -5.34
C GLY A 52 6.35 2.38 -4.41
N VAL A 53 6.34 2.63 -3.09
CA VAL A 53 6.55 1.59 -2.05
C VAL A 53 5.58 0.42 -2.17
N ASP A 54 4.30 0.70 -2.39
CA ASP A 54 3.24 -0.30 -2.49
C ASP A 54 3.54 -1.36 -3.58
N ARG A 55 4.01 -0.91 -4.75
CA ARG A 55 4.42 -1.77 -5.87
C ARG A 55 5.74 -2.49 -5.57
N ILE A 56 6.70 -1.81 -4.94
CA ILE A 56 7.98 -2.41 -4.54
C ILE A 56 7.76 -3.61 -3.62
N ILE A 57 6.85 -3.50 -2.64
CA ILE A 57 6.54 -4.60 -1.73
C ILE A 57 5.83 -5.73 -2.46
N ALA A 58 4.88 -5.41 -3.35
CA ALA A 58 4.20 -6.43 -4.14
C ALA A 58 5.21 -7.25 -4.97
N ASP A 59 6.15 -6.59 -5.65
CA ASP A 59 7.24 -7.27 -6.38
C ASP A 59 8.07 -8.17 -5.46
N VAL A 60 8.52 -7.68 -4.30
CA VAL A 60 9.31 -8.48 -3.35
C VAL A 60 8.56 -9.74 -2.92
N VAL A 61 7.26 -9.63 -2.64
CA VAL A 61 6.42 -10.75 -2.22
C VAL A 61 6.26 -11.77 -3.34
N LEU A 62 5.96 -11.30 -4.56
CA LEU A 62 5.82 -12.14 -5.74
C LEU A 62 7.12 -12.90 -6.07
N ASP A 63 8.28 -12.25 -5.92
CA ASP A 63 9.57 -12.83 -6.30
C ASP A 63 10.12 -13.81 -5.25
N SER A 64 9.86 -13.56 -3.95
CA SER A 64 10.55 -14.27 -2.86
C SER A 64 9.65 -15.07 -1.92
N PHE A 65 8.32 -14.92 -2.00
CA PHE A 65 7.41 -15.47 -0.99
C PHE A 65 6.15 -16.10 -1.60
N SER A 66 6.27 -17.32 -2.12
CA SER A 66 5.19 -18.10 -2.76
C SER A 66 3.96 -18.35 -1.87
N ASP A 67 4.15 -18.39 -0.56
CA ASP A 67 3.13 -18.83 0.40
C ASP A 67 2.32 -17.67 0.99
N MET A 68 2.63 -16.43 0.60
CA MET A 68 1.89 -15.23 0.98
C MET A 68 0.84 -14.89 -0.07
N LYS A 69 -0.30 -14.38 0.35
CA LYS A 69 -1.30 -13.79 -0.55
C LYS A 69 -1.21 -12.27 -0.51
N ILE A 70 -1.58 -11.63 -1.61
CA ILE A 70 -1.66 -10.17 -1.71
C ILE A 70 -3.12 -9.77 -1.96
N LEU A 71 -3.69 -8.91 -1.12
CA LEU A 71 -4.98 -8.27 -1.38
C LEU A 71 -4.75 -6.76 -1.61
N VAL A 72 -5.56 -6.19 -2.49
CA VAL A 72 -5.42 -4.83 -2.99
C VAL A 72 -6.57 -3.97 -2.46
N PRO A 73 -6.41 -3.35 -1.28
CA PRO A 73 -7.41 -2.42 -0.77
C PRO A 73 -7.42 -1.14 -1.60
N LEU A 74 -8.57 -0.82 -2.18
CA LEU A 74 -8.74 0.33 -3.05
C LEU A 74 -9.47 1.46 -2.32
N PRO A 75 -8.94 2.70 -2.33
CA PRO A 75 -9.60 3.84 -1.68
C PRO A 75 -10.86 4.28 -2.44
N PHE A 76 -10.96 3.95 -3.72
CA PHE A 76 -12.09 4.23 -4.60
C PHE A 76 -12.02 3.28 -5.80
N GLY A 77 -13.04 3.29 -6.67
CA GLY A 77 -13.09 2.38 -7.82
C GLY A 77 -11.83 2.43 -8.69
N GLU A 78 -11.41 1.27 -9.19
CA GLU A 78 -10.13 1.05 -9.89
C GLU A 78 -9.88 2.06 -11.02
N GLU A 79 -10.87 2.32 -11.87
CA GLU A 79 -10.75 3.29 -12.98
C GLU A 79 -10.35 4.69 -12.50
N ILE A 80 -10.98 5.16 -11.42
CA ILE A 80 -10.69 6.47 -10.84
C ILE A 80 -9.30 6.44 -10.18
N TYR A 81 -8.93 5.31 -9.60
CA TYR A 81 -7.63 5.12 -8.97
C TYR A 81 -6.47 5.16 -9.95
N LYS A 82 -6.58 4.44 -11.07
CA LYS A 82 -5.62 4.51 -12.19
C LYS A 82 -5.41 5.93 -12.71
N ASN A 83 -6.45 6.76 -12.70
CA ASN A 83 -6.35 8.17 -13.10
C ASN A 83 -5.48 9.03 -12.18
N THR A 84 -5.01 8.52 -11.04
CA THR A 84 -4.09 9.23 -10.12
C THR A 84 -2.61 8.87 -10.32
N PHE A 85 -2.34 7.79 -11.06
CA PHE A 85 -1.00 7.23 -11.23
C PHE A 85 -0.07 8.08 -12.09
N GLY A 86 1.22 8.06 -11.79
CA GLY A 86 2.25 8.88 -12.44
C GLY A 86 2.17 10.38 -12.15
N LYS A 87 1.02 10.89 -11.68
CA LYS A 87 0.80 12.33 -11.44
C LYS A 87 1.56 12.84 -10.22
N GLY A 88 2.38 13.87 -10.44
CA GLY A 88 3.08 14.60 -9.38
C GLY A 88 4.34 13.92 -8.84
N LEU A 89 4.81 12.84 -9.48
CA LEU A 89 6.11 12.23 -9.20
C LEU A 89 7.23 13.16 -9.70
N LYS A 90 8.31 13.31 -8.93
CA LYS A 90 9.40 14.25 -9.25
C LYS A 90 10.72 13.57 -9.59
N ILE A 91 10.94 12.34 -9.12
CA ILE A 91 12.22 11.64 -9.29
C ILE A 91 12.20 10.75 -10.53
N ASN A 92 11.22 9.85 -10.62
CA ASN A 92 11.24 8.80 -11.64
C ASN A 92 10.54 9.17 -12.95
N ASN A 93 9.94 10.37 -13.07
CA ASN A 93 9.30 10.93 -14.28
C ASN A 93 8.61 9.92 -15.21
N ILE A 94 7.96 8.90 -14.63
CA ILE A 94 7.25 7.88 -15.38
C ILE A 94 5.97 8.50 -15.96
N SER A 95 5.66 8.17 -17.22
CA SER A 95 4.42 8.64 -17.81
C SER A 95 3.22 7.99 -17.10
N GLN A 96 2.06 8.65 -17.14
CA GLN A 96 0.84 8.07 -16.58
C GLN A 96 0.52 6.71 -17.23
N VAL A 97 0.73 6.59 -18.55
CA VAL A 97 0.48 5.36 -19.31
C VAL A 97 1.37 4.23 -18.82
N ASP A 98 2.66 4.50 -18.65
CA ASP A 98 3.62 3.49 -18.19
C ASP A 98 3.33 3.07 -16.74
N SER A 99 2.96 4.02 -15.88
CA SER A 99 2.59 3.69 -14.50
C SER A 99 1.31 2.87 -14.40
N ILE A 100 0.30 3.14 -15.24
CA ILE A 100 -0.90 2.29 -15.32
C ILE A 100 -0.53 0.89 -15.80
N LYS A 101 0.32 0.78 -16.84
CA LYS A 101 0.78 -0.50 -17.36
C LYS A 101 1.55 -1.30 -16.31
N GLU A 102 2.40 -0.65 -15.51
CA GLU A 102 3.10 -1.30 -14.39
C GLU A 102 2.12 -1.86 -13.36
N TYR A 103 1.12 -1.07 -12.95
CA TYR A 103 0.07 -1.51 -12.04
C TYR A 103 -0.71 -2.71 -12.60
N GLU A 104 -1.11 -2.68 -13.87
CA GLU A 104 -1.86 -3.75 -14.51
C GLU A 104 -1.04 -5.04 -14.61
N ASN A 105 0.23 -4.94 -14.97
CA ASN A 105 1.14 -6.08 -14.99
C ASN A 105 1.30 -6.70 -13.60
N LEU A 106 1.45 -5.87 -12.56
CA LEU A 106 1.54 -6.34 -11.18
C LEU A 106 0.26 -7.03 -10.73
N LEU A 107 -0.89 -6.44 -11.02
CA LEU A 107 -2.19 -7.02 -10.70
C LEU A 107 -2.37 -8.40 -11.32
N GLU A 108 -2.03 -8.58 -12.59
CA GLU A 108 -2.12 -9.89 -13.26
C GLU A 108 -1.18 -10.92 -12.64
N LYS A 109 0.04 -10.51 -12.27
CA LYS A 109 0.95 -11.38 -11.50
C LYS A 109 0.36 -11.76 -10.15
N ILE A 110 -0.26 -10.82 -9.43
CA ILE A 110 -0.91 -11.07 -8.13
C ILE A 110 -2.06 -12.06 -8.27
N LYS A 111 -2.96 -11.89 -9.25
CA LYS A 111 -4.06 -12.83 -9.48
C LYS A 111 -3.55 -14.25 -9.74
N LYS A 112 -2.52 -14.37 -10.59
CA LYS A 112 -1.87 -15.65 -10.89
C LYS A 112 -1.21 -16.26 -9.64
N HIS A 113 -0.50 -15.45 -8.86
CA HIS A 113 0.18 -15.85 -7.62
C HIS A 113 -0.82 -16.34 -6.57
N ASN A 114 -1.88 -15.57 -6.33
CA ASN A 114 -2.97 -15.91 -5.43
C ASN A 114 -3.84 -17.07 -5.93
N LYS A 115 -3.79 -17.38 -7.23
CA LYS A 115 -4.69 -18.30 -7.94
C LYS A 115 -6.16 -17.90 -7.77
N CYS A 116 -6.42 -16.59 -7.81
CA CYS A 116 -7.74 -15.99 -7.59
C CYS A 116 -7.83 -14.63 -8.28
N ASP A 117 -8.94 -14.38 -8.98
CA ASP A 117 -9.21 -13.08 -9.62
C ASP A 117 -9.75 -12.04 -8.63
N ASP A 118 -10.45 -12.49 -7.59
CA ASP A 118 -10.98 -11.63 -6.54
C ASP A 118 -9.88 -11.29 -5.52
N VAL A 119 -9.15 -10.22 -5.83
CA VAL A 119 -8.02 -9.71 -5.02
C VAL A 119 -8.29 -8.35 -4.42
N TYR A 120 -9.40 -7.70 -4.79
CA TYR A 120 -9.69 -6.34 -4.37
C TYR A 120 -10.42 -6.30 -3.03
N ILE A 121 -10.10 -5.28 -2.24
CA ILE A 121 -10.92 -4.87 -1.10
C ILE A 121 -11.38 -3.44 -1.34
N ASN A 122 -12.58 -3.29 -1.87
CA ASN A 122 -13.12 -1.97 -2.21
C ASN A 122 -13.64 -1.27 -0.96
N LEU A 123 -13.05 -0.12 -0.61
CA LEU A 123 -13.62 0.75 0.40
C LEU A 123 -14.88 1.43 -0.15
N LYS A 124 -15.82 1.75 0.75
CA LYS A 124 -17.02 2.50 0.37
C LYS A 124 -16.62 3.86 -0.20
N PHE A 125 -17.15 4.18 -1.37
CA PHE A 125 -16.87 5.41 -2.08
C PHE A 125 -18.09 5.84 -2.90
N ASP A 126 -18.50 7.09 -2.74
CA ASP A 126 -19.60 7.67 -3.51
C ASP A 126 -19.06 8.22 -4.85
N LYS A 127 -19.08 7.36 -5.87
CA LYS A 127 -18.60 7.68 -7.23
C LYS A 127 -19.42 8.80 -7.86
N GLU A 128 -20.73 8.82 -7.67
CA GLU A 128 -21.61 9.80 -8.30
C GLU A 128 -21.39 11.19 -7.72
N ASN A 129 -21.38 11.31 -6.39
CA ASN A 129 -21.05 12.57 -5.75
C ASN A 129 -19.68 13.08 -6.20
N TYR A 130 -18.65 12.23 -6.19
CA TYR A 130 -17.30 12.61 -6.61
C TYR A 130 -17.24 13.17 -8.03
N LEU A 131 -17.88 12.51 -9.00
CA LEU A 131 -17.84 12.93 -10.41
C LEU A 131 -18.60 14.24 -10.66
N ASN A 132 -19.60 14.56 -9.83
CA ASN A 132 -20.37 15.79 -9.91
C ASN A 132 -19.68 17.00 -9.25
N GLN A 133 -18.53 16.81 -8.61
CA GLN A 133 -17.78 17.88 -7.95
C GLN A 133 -16.75 18.57 -8.88
N ASN A 134 -16.40 19.80 -8.53
CA ASN A 134 -15.29 20.52 -9.16
C ASN A 134 -13.92 19.92 -8.76
N ILE A 135 -12.85 20.35 -9.44
CA ILE A 135 -11.50 19.82 -9.25
C ILE A 135 -10.97 19.97 -7.82
N GLU A 136 -11.25 21.09 -7.15
CA GLU A 136 -10.79 21.34 -5.79
C GLU A 136 -11.48 20.40 -4.81
N GLU A 137 -12.79 20.23 -4.95
CA GLU A 137 -13.59 19.39 -4.08
C GLU A 137 -13.30 17.90 -4.32
N GLN A 138 -13.12 17.49 -5.58
CA GLN A 138 -12.60 16.16 -5.91
C GLN A 138 -11.24 15.89 -5.23
N ARG A 139 -10.36 16.90 -5.17
CA ARG A 139 -9.08 16.74 -4.47
C ARG A 139 -9.27 16.53 -2.96
N LYS A 140 -10.20 17.25 -2.34
CA LYS A 140 -10.53 17.06 -0.91
C LYS A 140 -11.05 15.63 -0.68
N ILE A 141 -12.08 15.22 -1.43
CA ILE A 141 -12.66 13.88 -1.35
C ILE A 141 -11.59 12.79 -1.51
N ARG A 142 -10.69 12.89 -2.50
CA ARG A 142 -9.59 11.92 -2.66
C ARG A 142 -8.69 11.85 -1.44
N ASN A 143 -8.29 13.00 -0.88
CA ASN A 143 -7.46 13.02 0.33
C ASN A 143 -8.17 12.37 1.52
N GLU A 144 -9.50 12.49 1.61
CA GLU A 144 -10.29 11.79 2.63
C GLU A 144 -10.30 10.29 2.40
N GLN A 145 -10.50 9.83 1.17
CA GLN A 145 -10.45 8.40 0.86
C GLN A 145 -9.08 7.79 1.13
N TYR A 146 -7.99 8.51 0.88
CA TYR A 146 -6.65 8.06 1.26
C TYR A 146 -6.47 7.99 2.78
N ALA A 147 -7.04 8.93 3.54
CA ALA A 147 -7.03 8.87 4.99
C ALA A 147 -7.84 7.68 5.52
N LEU A 148 -9.01 7.40 4.95
CA LEU A 148 -9.84 6.23 5.27
C LEU A 148 -9.14 4.91 4.94
N LEU A 149 -8.44 4.85 3.80
CA LEU A 149 -7.60 3.70 3.46
C LEU A 149 -6.48 3.50 4.49
N GLY A 150 -5.85 4.59 4.93
CA GLY A 150 -4.86 4.55 6.00
C GLY A 150 -5.44 4.01 7.31
N GLU A 151 -6.63 4.46 7.71
CA GLU A 151 -7.33 3.95 8.89
C GLU A 151 -7.70 2.47 8.77
N TYR A 152 -8.20 2.06 7.59
CA TYR A 152 -8.47 0.66 7.27
C TYR A 152 -7.20 -0.20 7.45
N LEU A 153 -6.07 0.24 6.91
CA LEU A 153 -4.79 -0.47 7.05
C LEU A 153 -4.35 -0.57 8.52
N ILE A 154 -4.47 0.51 9.29
CA ILE A 154 -4.17 0.49 10.73
C ILE A 154 -5.05 -0.54 11.46
N GLU A 155 -6.35 -0.56 11.17
CA GLU A 155 -7.30 -1.40 11.90
C GLU A 155 -7.22 -2.88 11.51
N LYS A 156 -6.90 -3.18 10.25
CA LYS A 156 -6.89 -4.56 9.74
C LYS A 156 -5.57 -5.28 9.88
N SER A 157 -4.48 -4.56 10.06
CA SER A 157 -3.14 -5.15 10.01
C SER A 157 -2.64 -5.54 11.39
N ASP A 158 -2.18 -6.77 11.58
CA ASP A 158 -1.39 -7.15 12.76
C ASP A 158 -0.02 -6.45 12.74
N ILE A 159 0.50 -6.22 11.53
CA ILE A 159 1.76 -5.53 11.28
C ILE A 159 1.52 -4.45 10.23
N LEU A 160 1.82 -3.20 10.54
CA LEU A 160 1.87 -2.13 9.55
C LEU A 160 3.34 -1.86 9.18
N ILE A 161 3.68 -1.92 7.90
CA ILE A 161 4.99 -1.49 7.38
C ILE A 161 4.80 -0.10 6.78
N ALA A 162 5.55 0.87 7.31
CA ALA A 162 5.54 2.25 6.84
C ALA A 162 6.90 2.64 6.27
N VAL A 163 6.95 3.04 5.01
CA VAL A 163 8.18 3.49 4.33
C VAL A 163 8.07 4.95 3.92
N TYR A 164 8.81 5.84 4.58
CA TYR A 164 8.59 7.27 4.42
C TYR A 164 9.84 8.12 4.71
N ASP A 165 9.85 9.31 4.13
CA ASP A 165 10.79 10.38 4.49
C ASP A 165 10.19 11.16 5.67
N LYS A 166 10.91 11.13 6.80
CA LYS A 166 10.47 11.77 8.06
C LYS A 166 10.43 13.30 7.99
N ASN A 167 11.08 13.91 6.99
CA ASN A 167 11.16 15.37 6.85
C ASN A 167 10.02 15.95 6.00
N ARG A 168 9.14 15.10 5.45
CA ARG A 168 7.98 15.57 4.69
C ARG A 168 6.92 16.20 5.60
N GLU A 169 6.14 17.08 5.00
CA GLU A 169 4.96 17.65 5.65
C GLU A 169 3.89 16.57 5.88
N ILE A 170 3.27 16.59 7.06
CA ILE A 170 2.11 15.75 7.37
C ILE A 170 0.90 16.30 6.61
N LYS A 171 0.29 15.49 5.75
CA LYS A 171 -0.89 15.83 4.97
C LYS A 171 -1.95 14.76 5.17
N LYS A 172 -3.22 15.13 5.03
CA LYS A 172 -4.33 14.18 5.06
C LYS A 172 -4.14 13.09 4.00
N GLY A 173 -4.22 11.83 4.40
CA GLY A 173 -3.95 10.64 3.60
C GLY A 173 -2.48 10.31 3.39
N SER A 174 -1.53 11.05 3.99
CA SER A 174 -0.10 10.77 3.82
C SER A 174 0.39 9.67 4.75
N THR A 175 1.48 8.99 4.38
CA THR A 175 2.12 7.96 5.23
C THR A 175 2.49 8.49 6.61
N LEU A 176 2.93 9.75 6.71
CA LEU A 176 3.24 10.38 7.99
C LEU A 176 2.00 10.56 8.88
N GLU A 177 0.85 10.92 8.31
CA GLU A 177 -0.41 10.96 9.07
C GLU A 177 -0.77 9.57 9.59
N ILE A 178 -0.63 8.54 8.76
CA ILE A 178 -0.93 7.14 9.11
C ILE A 178 -0.02 6.66 10.25
N VAL A 179 1.28 6.93 10.16
CA VAL A 179 2.26 6.61 11.22
C VAL A 179 1.89 7.30 12.54
N ASN A 180 1.58 8.60 12.49
CA ASN A 180 1.20 9.34 13.68
C ASN A 180 -0.11 8.81 14.30
N LYS A 181 -1.10 8.47 13.48
CA LYS A 181 -2.35 7.85 13.95
C LYS A 181 -2.10 6.49 14.61
N PHE A 182 -1.24 5.66 14.03
CA PHE A 182 -0.90 4.35 14.60
C PHE A 182 -0.24 4.50 15.97
N ASP A 183 0.78 5.36 16.08
CA ASP A 183 1.50 5.59 17.35
C ASP A 183 0.54 6.10 18.46
N ASN A 184 -0.47 6.90 18.10
CA ASN A 184 -1.44 7.46 19.05
C ASN A 184 -2.55 6.49 19.49
N LYS A 185 -2.93 5.50 18.65
CA LYS A 185 -4.05 4.58 18.96
C LYS A 185 -3.75 3.58 20.09
N LYS A 186 -2.51 3.49 20.61
CA LYS A 186 -2.09 2.57 21.71
C LYS A 186 -2.59 1.13 21.52
N LEU A 187 -2.43 0.58 20.32
CA LEU A 187 -2.92 -0.75 19.96
C LEU A 187 -1.98 -1.81 20.54
N SER A 188 -2.44 -2.58 21.54
CA SER A 188 -1.56 -3.47 22.33
C SER A 188 -1.01 -4.67 21.57
N ASN A 189 -1.67 -5.08 20.48
CA ASN A 189 -1.37 -6.34 19.78
C ASN A 189 -0.85 -6.15 18.35
N GLN A 190 -0.79 -4.90 17.87
CA GLN A 190 -0.32 -4.58 16.52
C GLN A 190 1.10 -4.02 16.56
N LYS A 191 1.87 -4.22 15.49
CA LYS A 191 3.25 -3.73 15.38
C LYS A 191 3.39 -2.77 14.21
N LEU A 192 4.19 -1.73 14.40
CA LEU A 192 4.59 -0.82 13.33
C LEU A 192 6.07 -1.00 13.02
N HIS A 193 6.39 -1.37 11.78
CA HIS A 193 7.75 -1.43 11.26
C HIS A 193 8.00 -0.19 10.38
N LYS A 194 8.95 0.65 10.78
CA LYS A 194 9.26 1.92 10.10
C LYS A 194 10.56 1.77 9.29
N ILE A 195 10.51 2.08 8.00
CA ILE A 195 11.68 2.20 7.13
C ILE A 195 11.79 3.66 6.71
N ILE A 196 12.83 4.35 7.18
CA ILE A 196 13.03 5.78 6.91
C ILE A 196 13.95 5.93 5.70
N ILE A 197 13.55 6.76 4.73
CA ILE A 197 14.23 6.97 3.45
C ILE A 197 14.53 8.43 3.15
#